data_AF-A0ABC8V0C1-F1
#
_entry.id   AF-A0ABC8V0C1-F1
#
_cell.length_a   1.000
_cell.length_b   1.000
_cell.length_c   1.000
_cell.angle_alpha   90.00
_cell.angle_beta   90.00
_cell.angle_gamma   90.00
#
_symmetry.space_group_name_H-M   'P 1'
#
loop_
_entity.id
_entity.type
_entity.pdbx_description
1 polymer ?
#
loop_
_entity_poly.entity_id
_entity_poly.type
_entity_poly.pdbx_seq_one_letter_code
_entity_poly.pdbx_strand_id
1 'polypeptide(L)'
;MASVIFNLVPIVLSLLLLSCEAQETIYPFEYIFQLGDSLSDTGNLIRQCTHGETVAAAHLPYGESFHGRPTGRWSNGLLIIDFIGKLA
;
A
#
# COMPACT_ATOMS: atom_id res chain seq x y z
N MET A 1 -46.81 2.41 23.26
CA MET A 1 -45.48 3.01 23.57
C MET A 1 -44.36 1.98 23.46
N ALA A 2 -44.45 0.81 24.09
CA ALA A 2 -43.41 -0.24 24.02
C ALA A 2 -43.11 -0.77 22.60
N SER A 3 -44.12 -0.91 21.73
CA SER A 3 -43.95 -1.39 20.34
C SER A 3 -43.19 -0.42 19.43
N VAL A 4 -43.28 0.88 19.71
CA VAL A 4 -42.55 1.92 18.95
C VAL A 4 -41.08 1.87 19.32
N ILE A 5 -40.77 1.68 20.61
CA ILE A 5 -39.41 1.54 21.13
C ILE A 5 -38.73 0.29 20.55
N PHE A 6 -39.43 -0.84 20.47
CA PHE A 6 -38.87 -2.09 19.95
C PHE A 6 -38.44 -1.99 18.47
N ASN A 7 -39.16 -1.21 17.66
CA ASN A 7 -38.82 -0.98 16.26
C ASN A 7 -37.75 0.11 16.05
N LEU A 8 -37.59 1.04 17.00
CA LEU A 8 -36.60 2.12 16.93
C LEU A 8 -35.17 1.63 17.25
N VAL A 9 -35.01 0.68 18.18
CA VAL A 9 -33.70 0.14 18.58
C VAL A 9 -32.87 -0.40 17.40
N PRO A 10 -33.37 -1.29 16.52
CA PRO A 10 -32.59 -1.82 15.40
C PRO A 10 -32.28 -0.75 14.34
N ILE A 11 -33.16 0.24 14.17
CA ILE A 11 -32.95 1.36 13.24
C ILE A 11 -31.82 2.25 13.75
N VAL A 12 -31.84 2.60 15.04
CA VAL A 12 -30.77 3.37 15.68
C VAL A 12 -29.44 2.61 15.67
N LEU A 13 -29.46 1.30 15.93
CA LEU A 13 -28.27 0.45 15.85
C LEU A 13 -27.72 0.37 14.43
N SER A 14 -28.59 0.22 13.42
CA SER A 14 -28.18 0.23 12.01
C SER A 14 -27.59 1.58 11.62
N LEU A 15 -28.17 2.70 12.05
CA LEU A 15 -27.64 4.05 11.81
C LEU A 15 -26.28 4.26 12.48
N LEU A 16 -26.11 3.76 13.71
CA LEU A 16 -24.83 3.80 14.44
C LEU A 16 -23.73 2.98 13.74
N LEU A 17 -24.09 1.86 13.11
CA LEU A 17 -23.16 1.04 12.33
C LEU A 17 -22.79 1.70 10.98
N LEU A 18 -23.69 2.51 10.40
CA LEU A 18 -23.41 3.28 9.19
C LEU A 18 -22.54 4.53 9.44
N SER A 19 -22.49 5.07 10.67
CA SER A 19 -21.64 6.22 11.02
C SER A 19 -20.16 5.90 11.21
N CYS A 20 -19.71 4.69 10.89
CA CYS A 20 -18.28 4.38 10.79
C CYS A 20 -17.75 4.94 9.46
N GLU A 21 -17.60 6.25 9.39
CA GLU A 21 -16.90 6.90 8.29
C GLU A 21 -15.40 6.64 8.44
N ALA A 22 -14.78 6.14 7.38
CA ALA A 22 -13.33 5.99 7.32
C ALA A 22 -12.71 7.38 7.48
N GLN A 23 -11.99 7.59 8.59
CA GLN A 23 -11.27 8.84 8.81
C GLN A 23 -10.22 8.98 7.71
N GLU A 24 -10.41 9.94 6.81
CA GLU A 24 -9.34 10.35 5.90
C GLU A 24 -8.18 10.88 6.76
N THR A 25 -7.07 10.14 6.73
CA THR A 25 -5.83 10.60 7.32
C THR A 25 -5.32 11.77 6.47
N ILE A 26 -5.43 12.98 7.00
CA ILE A 26 -4.86 14.16 6.37
C ILE A 26 -3.34 14.09 6.55
N TYR A 27 -2.62 13.70 5.49
CA TYR A 27 -1.17 13.78 5.48
C TYR A 27 -0.74 15.23 5.21
N PRO A 28 0.21 15.78 5.97
CA PRO A 28 0.66 17.16 5.78
C PRO A 28 1.57 17.34 4.55
N PHE A 29 1.67 16.33 3.69
CA PHE A 29 2.50 16.33 2.49
C PHE A 29 1.79 15.61 1.34
N GLU A 30 2.02 16.10 0.12
CA GLU A 30 1.43 15.54 -1.11
C GLU A 30 2.38 14.55 -1.81
N TYR A 31 3.68 14.62 -1.52
CA TYR A 31 4.72 13.84 -2.19
C TYR A 31 5.74 13.28 -1.22
N ILE A 32 6.23 12.07 -1.52
CA ILE A 32 7.34 11.44 -0.81
C ILE A 32 8.51 11.30 -1.80
N PHE A 33 9.65 11.88 -1.45
CA PHE A 33 10.90 11.68 -2.16
C PHE A 33 11.77 10.71 -1.37
N GLN A 34 12.10 9.57 -1.96
CA GLN A 34 12.96 8.57 -1.33
C GLN A 34 14.35 8.56 -1.99
N LEU A 35 15.38 8.61 -1.15
CA LEU A 35 16.77 8.44 -1.55
C LEU A 35 17.38 7.28 -0.78
N GLY A 36 18.35 6.60 -1.38
CA GLY A 36 19.06 5.50 -0.73
C GLY A 36 19.67 4.53 -1.73
N ASP A 37 19.78 3.28 -1.28
CA ASP A 37 20.35 2.17 -2.02
C ASP A 37 19.27 1.15 -2.44
N SER A 38 19.64 -0.11 -2.57
CA SER A 38 18.76 -1.22 -2.92
C SER A 38 17.48 -1.32 -2.07
N LEU A 39 17.52 -0.95 -0.79
CA LEU A 39 16.34 -1.01 0.09
C LEU A 39 15.27 0.05 -0.24
N SER A 40 15.66 1.08 -0.98
CA SER A 40 14.78 2.13 -1.49
C SER A 40 14.54 2.04 -3.00
N ASP A 41 15.30 1.21 -3.70
CA ASP A 41 15.28 1.15 -5.15
C ASP A 41 14.05 0.38 -5.66
N THR A 42 13.13 1.10 -6.28
CA THR A 42 11.91 0.54 -6.89
C THR A 42 12.09 0.13 -8.36
N GLY A 43 13.33 0.13 -8.88
CA GLY A 43 13.67 -0.30 -10.24
C GLY A 43 14.58 0.66 -11.01
N ASN A 44 15.14 1.68 -10.35
CA ASN A 44 16.07 2.62 -10.93
C ASN A 44 17.33 1.94 -11.46
N LEU A 45 17.93 0.99 -10.72
CA LEU A 45 19.18 0.37 -11.17
C LEU A 45 19.01 -0.37 -12.51
N ILE A 46 17.89 -1.08 -12.70
CA ILE A 46 17.57 -1.74 -13.98
C ILE A 46 17.46 -0.71 -15.11
N ARG A 47 16.94 0.49 -14.84
CA ARG A 47 16.77 1.53 -15.87
C ARG A 47 18.03 2.33 -16.15
N GLN A 48 18.94 2.43 -15.19
CA GLN A 48 20.15 3.25 -15.29
C GLN A 48 21.35 2.47 -15.82
N CYS A 49 21.42 1.16 -15.59
CA CYS A 49 22.53 0.34 -16.07
C CYS A 49 22.37 0.00 -17.56
N THR A 50 23.49 0.04 -18.31
CA THR A 50 23.57 -0.35 -19.73
C THR A 50 23.09 -1.79 -19.98
N HIS A 51 23.16 -2.65 -18.96
CA HIS A 51 22.69 -4.03 -18.98
C HIS A 51 21.79 -4.31 -17.77
N GLY A 52 20.75 -3.49 -17.58
CA GLY A 52 19.82 -3.62 -16.45
C GLY A 52 19.16 -4.99 -16.32
N GLU A 53 19.00 -5.70 -17.43
CA GLU A 53 18.53 -7.08 -17.50
C GLU A 53 19.48 -8.08 -16.81
N THR A 54 20.74 -7.72 -16.57
CA THR A 54 21.70 -8.57 -15.86
C THR A 54 21.68 -8.36 -14.34
N VAL A 55 20.97 -7.35 -13.87
CA VAL A 55 20.84 -7.05 -12.44
C VAL A 55 20.02 -8.16 -11.79
N ALA A 56 20.44 -8.61 -10.61
CA ALA A 56 19.73 -9.68 -9.88
C ALA A 56 18.22 -9.39 -9.70
N ALA A 57 17.86 -8.14 -9.39
CA ALA A 57 16.47 -7.68 -9.24
C ALA A 57 15.62 -7.75 -10.53
N ALA A 58 16.24 -8.01 -11.69
CA ALA A 58 15.58 -8.27 -12.97
C ALA A 58 15.15 -9.74 -13.14
N HIS A 59 15.45 -10.60 -12.16
CA HIS A 59 15.17 -12.03 -12.19
C HIS A 59 14.48 -12.51 -10.91
N LEU A 60 13.84 -13.69 -11.00
CA LEU A 60 13.33 -14.37 -9.81
C LEU A 60 14.50 -14.70 -8.87
N PRO A 61 14.30 -14.67 -7.54
CA PRO A 61 13.01 -14.66 -6.84
C PRO A 61 12.41 -13.26 -6.59
N TYR A 62 13.06 -12.19 -7.05
CA TYR A 62 12.59 -10.83 -6.82
C TYR A 62 11.22 -10.60 -7.48
N GLY A 63 10.27 -10.06 -6.71
CA GLY A 63 8.88 -9.86 -7.14
C GLY A 63 7.91 -11.06 -7.09
N GLU A 64 8.36 -12.24 -6.64
CA GLU A 64 7.49 -13.43 -6.50
C GLU A 64 6.22 -13.18 -5.68
N SER A 65 6.31 -12.50 -4.54
CA SER A 65 5.18 -12.30 -3.63
C SER A 65 4.32 -11.06 -3.93
N PHE A 66 4.74 -10.20 -4.88
CA PHE A 66 4.00 -8.99 -5.23
C PHE A 66 3.26 -9.11 -6.58
N HIS A 67 3.87 -9.75 -7.59
CA HIS A 67 3.23 -9.95 -8.90
C HIS A 67 3.62 -11.27 -9.60
N GLY A 68 4.39 -12.15 -8.95
CA GLY A 68 4.89 -13.38 -9.57
C GLY A 68 5.88 -13.13 -10.71
N ARG A 69 6.47 -11.93 -10.81
CA ARG A 69 7.44 -11.55 -11.84
C ARG A 69 8.45 -10.53 -11.30
N PRO A 70 9.66 -10.45 -11.87
CA PRO A 70 10.64 -9.43 -11.53
C PRO A 70 10.08 -8.02 -11.66
N THR A 71 10.36 -7.19 -10.65
CA THR A 71 9.87 -5.80 -10.59
C THR A 71 10.99 -4.77 -10.59
N GLY A 72 12.25 -5.20 -10.43
CA GLY A 72 13.39 -4.31 -10.19
C GLY A 72 13.59 -3.88 -8.75
N ARG A 73 12.70 -4.29 -7.84
CA ARG A 73 12.90 -4.15 -6.40
C ARG A 73 13.86 -5.20 -5.89
N TRP A 74 14.71 -4.84 -4.95
CA TRP A 74 15.60 -5.76 -4.24
C TRP A 74 14.86 -6.52 -3.11
N SER A 75 13.63 -6.94 -3.38
CA SER A 75 12.79 -7.74 -2.50
C SER A 75 11.93 -8.72 -3.31
N ASN A 76 11.55 -9.85 -2.71
CA ASN A 76 10.55 -10.74 -3.30
C ASN A 76 9.17 -10.08 -3.36
N GLY A 77 8.97 -8.99 -2.62
CA GLY A 77 7.71 -8.24 -2.59
C GLY A 77 7.90 -6.73 -2.56
N LEU A 78 7.06 -6.08 -1.76
CA LEU A 78 7.11 -4.64 -1.53
C LEU A 78 8.36 -4.23 -0.73
N LEU A 79 8.78 -2.99 -0.92
CA LEU A 79 9.74 -2.28 -0.07
C LEU A 79 8.98 -1.42 0.95
N ILE A 80 9.69 -0.96 1.99
CA ILE A 80 9.11 -0.14 3.07
C ILE A 80 8.34 1.07 2.51
N ILE A 81 8.86 1.70 1.46
CA ILE A 81 8.25 2.87 0.83
C ILE A 81 6.86 2.59 0.27
N ASP A 82 6.58 1.37 -0.20
CA ASP A 82 5.27 1.05 -0.75
C ASP A 82 4.20 0.98 0.34
N PHE A 83 4.60 0.65 1.57
CA PHE A 83 3.71 0.70 2.71
C PHE A 83 3.50 2.15 3.15
N ILE A 84 4.56 2.95 3.21
CA ILE A 84 4.45 4.38 3.57
C ILE A 84 3.59 5.13 2.54
N GLY A 85 3.79 4.91 1.25
CA GLY A 85 3.02 5.55 0.18
C GLY A 85 1.61 5.01 -0.04
N LYS A 86 1.24 3.87 0.56
CA LYS A 86 -0.16 3.42 0.66
C LYS A 86 -0.89 3.99 1.86
N LEU A 87 -0.11 4.36 2.88
CA LEU A 87 -0.65 5.02 4.05
C LEU A 87 -0.88 6.48 3.71
N ALA A 88 0.14 7.18 3.20
CA ALA A 88 0.07 8.56 2.72
C ALA A 88 -0.97 8.78 1.62
#